data_AF-A0A7J5AI66-F1
#
_entry.id   AF-A0A7J5AI66-F1
#
_cell.length_a   1.000
_cell.length_b   1.000
_cell.length_c   1.000
_cell.angle_alpha   90.00
_cell.angle_beta   90.00
_cell.angle_gamma   90.00
#
_symmetry.space_group_name_H-M   'P 1'
#
loop_
_entity.id
_entity.type
_entity.pdbx_description
1 polymer ?
#
loop_
_entity_poly.entity_id
_entity_poly.type
_entity_poly.pdbx_seq_one_letter_code
_entity_poly.pdbx_strand_id
1 'polypeptide(L)'
;MKKIILSIAMLTSIAFVACSDNDDNQKKCISCEYSGAGTTKPIKTEYCNNGDGTMTITVEGIQTVTSDIPEGSTFEDVIEAAKTQGTTCN
;
A
#
# COMPACT_ATOMS: atom_id res chain seq x y z
N MET A 1 20.60 35.95 -2.61
CA MET A 1 21.38 34.85 -2.00
C MET A 1 20.46 34.04 -1.10
N LYS A 2 20.62 32.72 -1.18
CA LYS A 2 19.80 31.64 -0.61
C LYS A 2 19.35 31.86 0.84
N LYS A 3 18.17 31.31 1.16
CA LYS A 3 17.91 30.48 2.35
C LYS A 3 16.55 29.81 2.20
N ILE A 4 16.55 28.64 1.54
CA ILE A 4 15.42 27.71 1.56
C ILE A 4 15.44 27.09 2.95
N ILE A 5 14.43 27.38 3.76
CA ILE A 5 14.22 26.74 5.06
C ILE A 5 13.56 25.40 4.76
N LEU A 6 14.40 24.36 4.60
CA LEU A 6 13.96 22.98 4.49
C LEU A 6 13.53 22.51 5.88
N SER A 7 12.28 22.79 6.23
CA SER A 7 11.62 22.17 7.38
C SER A 7 11.27 20.72 7.02
N ILE A 8 12.25 19.83 7.13
CA ILE A 8 12.01 18.38 7.20
C ILE A 8 11.42 18.12 8.58
N ALA A 9 10.11 18.26 8.64
CA ALA A 9 9.28 17.77 9.72
C ALA A 9 8.61 16.48 9.26
N MET A 10 8.51 15.53 10.19
CA MET A 10 7.69 14.32 10.15
C MET A 10 8.29 13.09 9.45
N LEU A 11 9.31 12.52 10.10
CA LEU A 11 9.35 11.06 10.28
C LEU A 11 8.36 10.70 11.39
N THR A 12 7.06 10.76 11.11
CA THR A 12 6.07 10.05 11.92
C THR A 12 5.97 8.65 11.34
N SER A 13 6.77 7.74 11.90
CA SER A 13 6.52 6.31 11.81
C SER A 13 5.14 6.04 12.39
N ILE A 14 4.12 6.02 11.54
CA ILE A 14 2.81 5.49 11.89
C ILE A 14 2.96 3.97 11.86
N ALA A 15 3.48 3.44 12.96
CA ALA A 15 3.25 2.07 13.32
C ALA A 15 1.76 1.95 13.70
N PHE A 16 1.13 0.87 13.25
CA PHE A 16 -0.19 0.38 13.63
C PHE A 16 -1.40 1.11 13.02
N VAL A 17 -1.85 0.58 11.88
CA VAL A 17 -3.27 0.23 11.73
C VAL A 17 -3.31 -1.16 11.09
N ALA A 18 -3.23 -2.17 11.96
CA ALA A 18 -3.92 -3.42 11.67
C ALA A 18 -5.41 -3.07 11.56
N CYS A 19 -6.04 -3.55 10.49
CA CYS A 19 -7.41 -3.25 10.07
C CYS A 19 -8.43 -3.19 11.22
N SER A 20 -9.34 -2.21 11.22
CA SER A 20 -10.73 -2.43 11.60
C SER A 20 -11.60 -1.25 11.20
N ASP A 21 -12.58 -1.53 10.35
CA ASP A 21 -13.92 -0.94 10.30
C ASP A 21 -14.13 0.55 10.66
N ASN A 22 -14.68 1.26 9.67
CA ASN A 22 -15.66 2.33 9.80
C ASN A 22 -15.14 3.78 10.02
N ASP A 23 -15.70 4.67 9.20
CA ASP A 23 -15.73 6.15 9.26
C ASP A 23 -14.60 6.99 8.60
N ASP A 24 -14.90 7.41 7.37
CA ASP A 24 -14.88 8.82 6.94
C ASP A 24 -13.57 9.59 6.70
N ASN A 25 -12.52 8.94 6.18
CA ASN A 25 -11.53 9.60 5.30
C ASN A 25 -10.72 8.53 4.54
N GLN A 26 -11.39 7.85 3.63
CA GLN A 26 -11.06 6.49 3.22
C GLN A 26 -9.79 6.41 2.36
N LYS A 27 -8.63 6.20 3.01
CA LYS A 27 -7.50 5.55 2.37
C LYS A 27 -8.02 4.24 1.77
N LYS A 28 -8.04 4.13 0.45
CA LYS A 28 -8.55 2.94 -0.24
C LYS A 28 -7.54 1.81 -0.07
N CYS A 29 -7.79 0.93 0.90
CA CYS A 29 -7.01 -0.27 1.12
C CYS A 29 -7.68 -1.48 0.44
N ILE A 30 -6.89 -2.31 -0.22
CA ILE A 30 -7.31 -3.52 -0.92
C ILE A 30 -6.43 -4.66 -0.43
N SER A 31 -7.06 -5.77 -0.05
CA SER A 31 -6.34 -6.97 0.41
C SER A 31 -6.22 -7.96 -0.73
N CYS A 32 -4.99 -8.31 -1.09
CA CYS A 32 -4.64 -9.31 -2.09
C CYS A 32 -4.08 -10.57 -1.44
N GLU A 33 -4.46 -11.72 -1.95
CA GLU A 33 -3.93 -13.01 -1.54
C GLU A 33 -3.20 -13.66 -2.72
N TYR A 34 -1.95 -14.05 -2.52
CA TYR A 34 -1.17 -14.82 -3.49
C TYR A 34 -1.18 -16.30 -3.10
N SER A 35 -1.71 -17.15 -3.97
CA SER A 35 -1.76 -18.60 -3.81
C SER A 35 -1.09 -19.30 -5.00
N GLY A 36 0.23 -19.12 -5.15
CA GLY A 36 1.01 -19.69 -6.25
C GLY A 36 2.03 -20.78 -5.86
N ALA A 37 2.09 -21.84 -6.66
CA ALA A 37 3.19 -22.81 -6.84
C ALA A 37 3.93 -23.31 -5.56
N GLY A 38 3.21 -23.88 -4.61
CA GLY A 38 3.80 -24.74 -3.56
C GLY A 38 3.74 -24.20 -2.14
N THR A 39 3.15 -23.03 -1.91
CA THR A 39 2.80 -22.57 -0.57
C THR A 39 1.48 -23.19 -0.10
N THR A 40 1.49 -23.80 1.08
CA THR A 40 0.28 -24.37 1.72
C THR A 40 -0.65 -23.31 2.32
N LYS A 41 -0.20 -22.05 2.38
CA LYS A 41 -0.97 -20.90 2.84
C LYS A 41 -0.86 -19.75 1.84
N PRO A 42 -1.98 -19.05 1.55
CA PRO A 42 -1.94 -17.84 0.76
C PRO A 42 -1.14 -16.77 1.49
N ILE A 43 -0.31 -16.02 0.76
CA ILE A 43 0.39 -14.85 1.29
C ILE A 43 -0.53 -13.65 1.14
N LYS A 44 -0.92 -13.04 2.25
CA LYS A 44 -1.74 -11.84 2.30
C LYS A 44 -0.87 -10.60 2.11
N THR A 45 -1.28 -9.74 1.19
CA THR A 45 -0.66 -8.46 0.91
C THR A 45 -1.73 -7.39 0.88
N GLU A 46 -1.60 -6.37 1.70
CA GLU A 46 -2.52 -5.22 1.72
C GLU A 46 -1.89 -4.06 0.97
N TYR A 47 -2.64 -3.46 0.05
CA TYR A 47 -2.25 -2.28 -0.71
C TYR A 47 -3.15 -1.12 -0.29
N CYS A 48 -2.58 0.00 0.16
CA CYS A 48 -3.33 1.16 0.60
C CYS A 48 -2.93 2.40 -0.19
N ASN A 49 -3.90 3.07 -0.82
CA ASN A 49 -3.68 4.39 -1.42
C ASN A 49 -3.61 5.46 -0.33
N ASN A 50 -2.51 6.21 -0.27
CA ASN A 50 -2.30 7.27 0.71
C ASN A 50 -2.95 8.60 0.32
N GLY A 51 -3.40 8.75 -0.94
CA GLY A 51 -4.06 9.95 -1.46
C GLY A 51 -3.11 11.08 -1.86
N ASP A 52 -1.80 10.86 -1.79
CA ASP A 52 -0.73 11.82 -2.09
C ASP A 52 0.13 11.42 -3.30
N GLY A 53 -0.34 10.44 -4.08
CA GLY A 53 0.43 9.84 -5.19
C GLY A 53 1.31 8.66 -4.77
N THR A 54 1.26 8.27 -3.49
CA THR A 54 1.95 7.08 -2.98
C THR A 54 0.98 5.98 -2.57
N MET A 55 1.49 4.75 -2.48
CA MET A 55 0.81 3.61 -1.91
C MET A 55 1.66 2.94 -0.84
N THR A 56 1.00 2.31 0.12
CA THR A 56 1.63 1.47 1.13
C THR A 56 1.31 0.01 0.83
N ILE A 57 2.31 -0.86 0.88
CA ILE A 57 2.21 -2.29 0.62
C ILE A 57 2.63 -3.03 1.89
N THR A 58 1.74 -3.82 2.47
CA THR A 58 1.98 -4.58 3.70
C THR A 58 1.88 -6.08 3.41
N VAL A 59 2.98 -6.82 3.57
CA VAL A 59 3.02 -8.28 3.38
C VAL A 59 2.88 -8.96 4.74
N GLU A 60 1.88 -9.83 4.87
CA GLU A 60 1.54 -10.63 6.07
C GLU A 60 1.35 -9.79 7.35
N GLY A 61 1.10 -8.48 7.23
CA GLY A 61 1.05 -7.59 8.39
C GLY A 61 2.40 -7.35 9.08
N ILE A 62 3.50 -7.82 8.48
CA ILE A 62 4.84 -7.78 9.09
C ILE A 62 5.74 -6.77 8.39
N GLN A 63 5.76 -6.79 7.05
CA GLN A 63 6.62 -5.93 6.26
C GLN A 63 5.80 -4.90 5.53
N THR A 64 6.05 -3.62 5.83
CA THR A 64 5.37 -2.50 5.19
C THR A 64 6.37 -1.66 4.41
N VAL A 65 6.05 -1.39 3.15
CA VAL A 65 6.84 -0.56 2.24
C VAL A 65 5.95 0.51 1.65
N THR A 66 6.42 1.75 1.60
CA THR A 66 5.76 2.83 0.85
C THR A 66 6.46 2.98 -0.50
N SER A 67 5.67 3.08 -1.56
CA SER A 67 6.15 3.27 -2.93
C SER A 67 5.32 4.33 -3.63
N ASP A 68 5.94 5.05 -4.56
CA ASP A 68 5.22 5.95 -5.45
C ASP A 68 4.31 5.14 -6.39
N ILE A 69 3.13 5.69 -6.68
CA ILE A 69 2.31 5.22 -7.80
C ILE A 69 3.00 5.72 -9.08
N PRO A 70 3.29 4.85 -10.06
CA PRO A 70 3.97 5.25 -11.28
C PRO A 70 3.26 6.42 -11.97
N GLU A 71 4.03 7.40 -12.46
CA GLU A 71 3.45 8.56 -13.15
C GLU A 71 2.59 8.12 -14.34
N GLY A 72 1.38 8.67 -14.42
CA GLY A 72 0.40 8.30 -15.45
C GLY A 72 -0.37 7.00 -15.18
N SER A 73 -0.14 6.34 -14.05
CA SER A 73 -0.93 5.19 -13.57
C SER A 73 -1.81 5.58 -12.39
N THR A 74 -2.89 4.83 -12.20
CA THR A 74 -3.77 4.91 -11.04
C THR A 74 -3.42 3.83 -10.02
N PHE A 75 -3.94 3.98 -8.80
CA PHE A 75 -3.83 2.92 -7.79
C PHE A 75 -4.48 1.62 -8.29
N GLU A 76 -5.62 1.73 -8.97
CA GLU A 76 -6.35 0.62 -9.57
C GLU A 76 -5.52 -0.13 -10.61
N ASP A 77 -4.77 0.59 -11.46
CA ASP A 77 -3.88 -0.03 -12.46
C ASP A 77 -2.82 -0.91 -11.81
N VAL A 78 -2.27 -0.48 -10.67
CA VAL A 78 -1.29 -1.25 -9.91
C VAL A 78 -1.92 -2.51 -9.30
N ILE A 79 -3.15 -2.42 -8.82
CA ILE A 79 -3.88 -3.57 -8.28
C ILE A 79 -4.25 -4.55 -9.40
N GLU A 80 -4.64 -4.06 -10.57
CA GLU A 80 -4.91 -4.90 -11.73
C GLU A 80 -3.65 -5.63 -12.19
N ALA A 81 -2.51 -4.94 -12.23
CA ALA A 81 -1.21 -5.55 -12.47
C ALA A 81 -0.87 -6.63 -11.43
N ALA A 82 -1.17 -6.42 -10.15
CA ALA A 82 -1.01 -7.45 -9.12
C ALA A 82 -1.89 -8.68 -9.42
N LYS A 83 -3.16 -8.49 -9.85
CA LYS A 83 -4.07 -9.59 -10.20
C LYS A 83 -3.57 -10.43 -11.38
N THR A 84 -2.95 -9.80 -12.38
CA THR A 84 -2.38 -10.54 -13.53
C THR A 84 -1.26 -11.51 -13.13
N GLN A 85 -0.62 -11.29 -11.97
CA GLN A 85 0.43 -12.15 -11.42
C GLN A 85 -0.12 -13.33 -10.60
N GLY A 86 -1.44 -13.57 -10.64
CA GLY A 86 -2.09 -14.68 -9.93
C GLY A 86 -2.45 -14.36 -8.48
N THR A 87 -2.56 -13.07 -8.13
CA THR A 87 -3.13 -12.65 -6.84
C THR A 87 -4.64 -12.45 -6.97
N THR A 88 -5.38 -12.78 -5.91
CA THR A 88 -6.82 -12.48 -5.80
C THR A 88 -6.99 -11.33 -4.83
N CYS A 89 -7.52 -10.19 -5.29
CA CYS A 89 -7.70 -9.00 -4.45
C CYS A 89 -9.17 -8.68 -4.21
N ASN A 90 -9.51 -8.38 -2.96
CA ASN A 90 -10.84 -8.00 -2.48
C ASN A 90 -10.82 -6.63 -1.79
#